data_AF-A0A376FIP2-F1
#
_entry.id   AF-A0A376FIP2-F1
#
_cell.length_a   1.000
_cell.length_b   1.000
_cell.length_c   1.000
_cell.angle_alpha   90.00
_cell.angle_beta   90.00
_cell.angle_gamma   90.00
#
_symmetry.space_group_name_H-M   'P 1'
#
loop_
_entity.id
_entity.type
_entity.pdbx_description
1 polymer ?
#
loop_
_entity_poly.entity_id
_entity_poly.type
_entity_poly.pdbx_seq_one_letter_code
_entity_poly.pdbx_strand_id
1 'polypeptide(L)'
;MPANIGELTLTLTSEVNKQTSVFAPNVLILDQNLTPSAFFPSEYFSYQEPGVMSADRLEGKMRLTPALGQQKIYVLVFTTEKDLQQTTKLIDPAKAYAKGTGKLCSGYP
;
A
#
# COMPACT_ATOMS: atom_id res chain seq x y z
N MET A 1 8.54 -12.46 11.68
CA MET A 1 7.77 -13.54 11.02
C MET A 1 8.71 -14.68 10.65
N PRO A 2 8.25 -15.94 10.63
CA PRO A 2 9.05 -17.06 10.12
C PRO A 2 9.44 -16.84 8.65
N ALA A 3 10.68 -17.19 8.30
CA ALA A 3 11.27 -16.95 6.97
C ALA A 3 11.85 -18.20 6.30
N ASN A 4 11.65 -19.37 6.90
CA ASN A 4 12.16 -20.66 6.44
C ASN A 4 11.23 -21.37 5.42
N ILE A 5 10.20 -20.69 4.93
CA ILE A 5 9.13 -21.28 4.11
C ILE A 5 9.23 -20.94 2.61
N GLY A 6 10.34 -20.32 2.18
CA GLY A 6 10.54 -19.87 0.79
C GLY A 6 10.07 -18.45 0.55
N GLU A 7 9.59 -18.15 -0.66
CA GLU A 7 9.05 -16.83 -1.00
C GLU A 7 7.86 -16.47 -0.09
N LEU A 8 7.92 -15.28 0.50
CA LEU A 8 6.89 -14.71 1.35
C LEU A 8 6.22 -13.56 0.62
N THR A 9 4.89 -13.51 0.67
CA THR A 9 4.13 -12.37 0.17
C THR A 9 3.47 -11.66 1.33
N LEU A 10 3.76 -10.37 1.49
CA LEU A 10 3.14 -9.51 2.48
C LEU A 10 2.25 -8.48 1.78
N THR A 11 1.00 -8.39 2.19
CA THR A 11 0.10 -7.30 1.79
C THR A 11 -0.03 -6.34 2.97
N LEU A 12 0.32 -5.07 2.75
CA LEU A 12 0.10 -4.01 3.72
C LEU A 12 -1.00 -3.08 3.20
N THR A 13 -1.98 -2.82 4.05
CA THR A 13 -3.10 -1.92 3.80
C THR A 13 -3.13 -0.82 4.85
N SER A 14 -3.19 0.42 4.42
CA SER A 14 -3.40 1.60 5.28
C SER A 14 -4.73 2.23 4.91
N GLU A 15 -5.74 2.08 5.78
CA GLU A 15 -7.09 2.61 5.54
C GLU A 15 -7.13 4.13 5.76
N VAL A 16 -7.88 4.82 4.91
CA VAL A 16 -8.20 6.25 5.09
C VAL A 16 -9.13 6.36 6.29
N ASN A 17 -8.77 7.19 7.27
CA ASN A 17 -9.60 7.37 8.45
C ASN A 17 -10.78 8.32 8.16
N LYS A 18 -11.74 8.41 9.11
CA LYS A 18 -12.97 9.23 8.99
C LYS A 18 -12.73 10.73 8.72
N GLN A 19 -11.53 11.25 8.94
CA GLN A 19 -11.10 12.62 8.68
C GLN A 19 -10.37 12.76 7.32
N THR A 20 -10.59 11.83 6.37
CA THR A 20 -10.04 11.87 5.00
C THR A 20 -8.52 11.95 4.95
N SER A 21 -7.83 11.46 5.98
CA SER A 21 -6.38 11.40 6.03
C SER A 21 -5.94 9.94 6.06
N VAL A 22 -4.83 9.65 5.40
CA VAL A 22 -4.23 8.32 5.35
C VAL A 22 -2.76 8.40 5.68
N PHE A 23 -2.29 7.45 6.48
CA PHE A 23 -0.87 7.31 6.76
C PHE A 23 -0.21 6.61 5.58
N ALA A 24 0.64 7.34 4.85
CA ALA A 24 1.48 6.77 3.82
C ALA A 24 2.59 5.93 4.48
N PRO A 25 2.62 4.60 4.27
CA PRO A 25 3.53 3.73 5.00
C PRO A 25 4.88 3.62 4.29
N ASN A 26 5.93 3.54 5.08
CA ASN A 26 7.24 3.05 4.66
C ASN A 26 7.48 1.72 5.36
N VAL A 27 8.12 0.79 4.66
CA VAL A 27 8.42 -0.54 5.19
C VAL A 27 9.90 -0.83 5.05
N LEU A 28 10.56 -1.07 6.18
CA LEU A 28 11.92 -1.57 6.24
C LEU A 28 11.91 -3.04 6.66
N ILE A 29 12.48 -3.90 5.82
CA ILE A 29 12.67 -5.31 6.11
C ILE A 29 14.07 -5.50 6.67
N LEU A 30 14.15 -6.21 7.78
CA LEU A 30 15.40 -6.62 8.40
C LEU A 30 15.51 -8.14 8.40
N ASP A 31 16.74 -8.62 8.27
CA ASP A 31 17.06 -10.03 8.43
C ASP A 31 17.08 -10.46 9.91
N GLN A 32 17.44 -11.72 10.17
CA GLN A 32 17.51 -12.26 11.52
C GLN A 32 18.58 -11.61 12.42
N ASN A 33 19.54 -10.90 11.83
CA ASN A 33 20.59 -10.16 12.52
C ASN A 33 20.25 -8.65 12.66
N LEU A 34 19.00 -8.27 12.36
CA LEU A 34 18.54 -6.87 12.33
C LEU A 34 19.26 -6.00 11.27
N THR A 35 19.79 -6.63 10.22
CA THR A 35 20.42 -5.91 9.10
C THR A 35 19.37 -5.57 8.04
N PRO A 36 19.32 -4.33 7.53
CA PRO A 36 18.45 -3.96 6.42
C PRO A 36 18.61 -4.86 5.20
N SER A 37 17.50 -5.42 4.72
CA SER A 37 17.49 -6.32 3.56
C SER A 37 16.62 -5.82 2.40
N ALA A 38 15.58 -5.02 2.68
CA ALA A 38 14.76 -4.36 1.67
C ALA A 38 14.06 -3.13 2.25
N PHE A 39 13.76 -2.16 1.39
CA PHE A 39 13.02 -0.96 1.75
C PHE A 39 11.94 -0.66 0.70
N PHE A 40 10.71 -0.45 1.16
CA PHE A 40 9.57 -0.08 0.35
C PHE A 40 9.09 1.29 0.81
N PRO A 41 9.37 2.37 0.05
CA PRO A 41 8.97 3.71 0.43
C PRO A 41 7.47 3.92 0.22
N SER A 42 6.93 5.04 0.71
CA SER A 42 5.52 5.41 0.59
C SER A 42 4.98 5.37 -0.84
N GLU A 43 5.80 5.70 -1.84
CA GLU A 43 5.41 5.68 -3.25
C GLU A 43 5.16 4.27 -3.81
N TYR A 44 5.60 3.22 -3.10
CA TYR A 44 5.30 1.83 -3.46
C TYR A 44 3.82 1.49 -3.24
N PHE A 45 3.14 2.21 -2.34
CA PHE A 45 1.78 1.93 -1.93
C PHE A 45 0.80 2.76 -2.76
N SER A 46 -0.05 2.07 -3.51
CA SER A 46 -1.00 2.72 -4.42
C SER A 46 -2.37 2.85 -3.79
N TYR A 47 -3.03 3.96 -4.05
CA TYR A 47 -4.42 4.17 -3.66
C TYR A 47 -5.33 3.16 -4.35
N GLN A 48 -6.18 2.53 -3.55
CA GLN A 48 -7.24 1.63 -3.98
C GLN A 48 -8.58 2.29 -3.66
N GLU A 49 -9.42 2.40 -4.69
CA GLU A 49 -10.79 2.89 -4.57
C GLU A 49 -11.62 1.98 -3.65
N PRO A 50 -12.68 2.52 -3.04
CA PRO A 50 -13.50 1.77 -2.11
C PRO A 50 -14.34 0.75 -2.88
N GLY A 51 -14.38 -0.48 -2.37
CA GLY A 51 -15.25 -1.53 -2.89
C GLY A 51 -16.57 -1.57 -2.12
N VAL A 52 -17.50 -2.44 -2.54
CA VAL A 52 -18.79 -2.67 -1.85
C VAL A 52 -18.61 -2.99 -0.35
N MET A 53 -17.46 -3.56 0.03
CA MET A 53 -17.12 -3.94 1.41
C MET A 53 -15.80 -3.33 1.92
N SER A 54 -15.18 -2.37 1.20
CA SER A 54 -13.82 -1.92 1.53
C SER A 54 -13.73 -0.40 1.47
N ALA A 55 -13.11 0.21 2.49
CA ALA A 55 -12.83 1.63 2.49
C ALA A 55 -11.71 2.00 1.52
N ASP A 56 -11.60 3.30 1.26
CA ASP A 56 -10.43 3.91 0.64
C ASP A 56 -9.15 3.52 1.40
N ARG A 57 -8.11 3.11 0.68
CA ARG A 57 -6.86 2.66 1.31
C ARG A 57 -5.65 2.85 0.41
N LEU A 58 -4.47 2.91 1.01
CA LEU A 58 -3.21 2.64 0.32
C LEU A 58 -2.88 1.15 0.48
N GLU A 59 -2.51 0.49 -0.60
CA GLU A 59 -2.18 -0.93 -0.60
C GLU A 59 -0.88 -1.19 -1.36
N GLY A 60 -0.08 -2.14 -0.86
CA GLY A 60 1.14 -2.61 -1.49
C GLY A 60 1.38 -4.08 -1.18
N LYS A 61 1.76 -4.84 -2.22
CA LYS A 61 2.01 -6.28 -2.13
C LYS A 61 3.50 -6.57 -2.34
N MET A 62 4.21 -6.78 -1.24
CA MET A 62 5.65 -6.99 -1.20
C MET A 62 5.96 -8.49 -1.30
N ARG A 63 6.80 -8.87 -2.26
CA ARG A 63 7.36 -10.22 -2.36
C ARG A 63 8.76 -10.21 -1.75
N LEU A 64 8.99 -11.09 -0.79
CA LEU A 64 10.24 -11.22 -0.07
C LEU A 64 10.81 -12.60 -0.34
N THR A 65 12.10 -12.65 -0.64
CA THR A 65 12.86 -13.89 -0.81
C THR A 65 13.93 -13.94 0.28
N PRO A 66 13.65 -14.56 1.44
CA PRO A 66 14.65 -14.72 2.49
C PRO A 66 15.88 -15.46 1.99
N ALA A 67 17.04 -15.15 2.57
CA ALA A 67 18.27 -15.87 2.26
C ALA A 67 18.18 -17.33 2.76
N LEU A 68 18.92 -18.24 2.12
CA LEU A 68 19.00 -19.63 2.57
C LEU A 68 19.48 -19.69 4.03
N GLY A 69 18.77 -20.47 4.85
CA GLY A 69 19.06 -20.59 6.28
C GLY A 69 18.49 -19.47 7.16
N GLN A 70 17.83 -18.47 6.58
CA GLN A 70 17.16 -17.42 7.35
C GLN A 70 15.87 -17.95 7.99
N GLN A 71 15.78 -17.86 9.32
CA GLN A 71 14.62 -18.39 10.04
C GLN A 71 13.58 -17.31 10.35
N LYS A 72 13.99 -16.05 10.41
CA LYS A 72 13.15 -14.92 10.79
C LYS A 72 13.42 -13.68 9.93
N ILE A 73 12.36 -12.92 9.69
CA ILE A 73 12.40 -11.54 9.20
C ILE A 73 11.72 -10.62 10.21
N TYR A 74 12.19 -9.38 10.28
CA TYR A 74 11.53 -8.30 11.00
C TYR A 74 11.03 -7.27 10.00
N VAL A 75 9.82 -6.77 10.25
CA VAL A 75 9.16 -5.79 9.38
C VAL A 75 8.89 -4.56 10.23
N LEU A 76 9.53 -3.45 9.90
CA LEU A 76 9.28 -2.17 10.53
C LEU A 76 8.40 -1.33 9.60
N VAL A 77 7.20 -1.00 10.07
CA VAL A 77 6.26 -0.15 9.34
C VAL A 77 6.19 1.20 10.05
N PHE A 78 6.41 2.29 9.32
CA PHE A 78 6.44 3.64 9.88
C PHE A 78 6.02 4.68 8.85
N THR A 79 5.65 5.87 9.30
CA THR A 79 5.38 7.04 8.45
C THR A 79 6.36 8.14 8.84
N THR A 80 6.89 8.88 7.87
CA THR A 80 7.77 10.03 8.17
C THR A 80 6.99 11.32 8.27
N GLU A 81 7.56 12.34 8.92
CA GLU A 81 6.94 13.68 8.94
C GLU A 81 6.73 14.27 7.54
N LYS A 82 7.65 13.98 6.62
CA LYS A 82 7.51 14.35 5.21
C LYS A 82 6.29 13.69 4.57
N ASP A 83 6.09 12.40 4.83
CA ASP A 83 4.94 11.65 4.31
C ASP A 83 3.61 12.12 4.91
N LEU A 84 3.61 12.62 6.15
CA LEU A 84 2.44 13.27 6.77
C LEU A 84 2.09 14.60 6.10
N GLN A 85 3.11 15.32 5.62
CA GLN A 85 2.93 16.60 4.92
C GLN A 85 2.56 16.41 3.45
N GLN A 86 2.95 15.28 2.83
CA GLN A 86 2.54 14.92 1.48
C GLN A 86 1.07 14.51 1.48
N THR A 87 0.21 15.45 1.09
CA THR A 87 -1.22 15.20 0.91
C THR A 87 -1.40 14.28 -0.30
N THR A 88 -1.66 13.00 -0.08
CA THR A 88 -2.23 12.15 -1.12
C THR A 88 -3.56 12.80 -1.48
N LYS A 89 -3.66 13.44 -2.65
CA LYS A 89 -4.93 13.93 -3.17
C LYS A 89 -5.82 12.71 -3.36
N LEU A 90 -6.61 12.39 -2.34
CA LEU A 90 -7.79 11.55 -2.48
C LEU A 90 -8.55 12.15 -3.66
N ILE A 91 -8.65 11.39 -4.73
CA ILE A 91 -9.41 11.82 -5.89
C ILE A 91 -10.83 11.99 -5.35
N ASP A 92 -11.30 13.24 -5.33
CA ASP A 92 -12.64 13.59 -4.86
C ASP A 92 -13.64 12.56 -5.41
N PRO A 93 -14.47 11.91 -4.56
CA PRO A 93 -15.41 10.87 -4.99
C PRO A 93 -16.23 11.27 -6.22
N ALA A 94 -16.56 12.57 -6.37
CA ALA A 94 -17.28 13.08 -7.53
C ALA A 94 -16.54 12.85 -8.88
N LYS A 95 -15.20 12.81 -8.88
CA LYS A 95 -14.39 12.48 -10.08
C LYS A 95 -14.30 10.97 -10.35
N ALA A 96 -14.36 10.12 -9.32
CA ALA A 96 -14.43 8.66 -9.51
C ALA A 96 -15.77 8.26 -10.16
N TYR A 97 -16.88 8.89 -9.75
CA TYR A 97 -18.19 8.67 -10.38
C TYR A 97 -18.24 9.14 -11.85
N ALA A 98 -17.52 10.20 -12.22
CA ALA A 98 -17.42 10.66 -13.61
C ALA A 98 -16.64 9.68 -14.51
N LYS A 99 -15.68 8.92 -13.97
CA LYS A 99 -14.98 7.86 -14.72
C LYS A 99 -15.86 6.63 -14.96
N GLY A 100 -16.79 6.32 -14.04
CA GLY A 100 -17.69 5.17 -14.15
C GLY A 100 -18.94 5.37 -15.01
N THR A 101 -19.35 6.62 -15.28
CA THR A 101 -20.56 6.93 -16.07
C THR A 101 -20.29 7.47 -17.48
N GLY A 102 -19.03 7.59 -17.89
CA GLY A 102 -18.62 8.01 -19.24
C GLY A 102 -18.80 6.95 -20.34
N LYS A 103 -19.86 6.13 -20.30
CA LYS A 103 -20.26 5.27 -21.42
C LYS A 103 -21.76 5.37 -21.69
N LEU A 104 -22.23 6.59 -21.96
CA LEU A 104 -23.50 6.82 -22.64
C LEU A 104 -23.28 7.84 -23.77
N CYS A 105 -23.77 7.45 -24.94
CA CYS A 105 -23.87 8.21 -26.20
C CYS A 105 -22.65 8.21 -27.15
N SER A 106 -22.63 7.22 -28.04
CA SER A 106 -22.27 7.36 -29.46
C SER A 106 -23.31 6.50 -30.20
N GLY A 107 -24.38 7.01 -30.81
CA GLY A 107 -24.43 8.09 -31.78
C GLY A 107 -24.20 7.48 -33.16
N TYR A 108 -25.27 7.25 -33.93
CA TYR A 108 -25.26 7.20 -35.41
C TYR A 108 -26.67 7.62 -35.92
N PRO A 109 -26.73 8.29 -37.09
CA PRO A 109 -27.82 9.18 -37.52
C PRO A 109 -29.12 8.48 -37.93
#